data_AF-A0A2E3PVU9-F1
#
_entry.id   AF-A0A2E3PVU9-F1
#
_cell.length_a   1.000
_cell.length_b   1.000
_cell.length_c   1.000
_cell.angle_alpha   90.00
_cell.angle_beta   90.00
_cell.angle_gamma   90.00
#
_symmetry.space_group_name_H-M   'P 1'
#
loop_
_entity.id
_entity.type
_entity.pdbx_description
1 polymer ?
#
loop_
_entity_poly.entity_id
_entity_poly.type
_entity_poly.pdbx_seq_one_letter_code
_entity_poly.pdbx_strand_id
1 'polypeptide(L)' 'MNALAETVVGLYKTECVKIDGPFRTADELELATLSWVHWFNENRLHSSIGYLTPIEKENEYYREINPQSQPALGELAPH' A
#
# COMPACT_ATOMS: atom_id res chain seq x y z
N MET A 1 16.32 10.46 -6.18
CA MET A 1 15.29 9.42 -5.94
C MET A 1 15.73 8.64 -4.71
N ASN A 2 15.30 9.07 -3.52
CA ASN A 2 15.45 8.33 -2.26
C ASN A 2 14.51 8.88 -1.17
N ALA A 3 14.17 10.17 -1.21
CA ALA A 3 13.32 10.82 -0.21
C ALA A 3 11.93 10.16 -0.01
N LEU A 4 11.30 9.67 -1.08
CA LEU A 4 10.02 8.94 -0.97
C LEU A 4 10.21 7.59 -0.28
N ALA A 5 11.23 6.82 -0.68
CA ALA A 5 11.54 5.54 -0.06
C ALA A 5 11.94 5.71 1.42
N GLU A 6 12.72 6.74 1.75
CA GLU A 6 13.09 7.10 3.12
C GLU A 6 11.87 7.48 3.96
N THR A 7 10.89 8.19 3.37
CA THR A 7 9.64 8.54 4.04
C THR A 7 8.79 7.30 4.31
N VAL A 8 8.65 6.41 3.32
CA VAL A 8 7.90 5.14 3.46
C VAL A 8 8.54 4.25 4.52
N VAL A 9 9.88 4.15 4.55
CA VAL A 9 10.58 3.35 5.57
C VAL A 9 10.42 3.96 6.98
N GLY A 10 10.38 5.29 7.09
CA GLY A 10 10.14 5.99 8.35
C GLY A 10 8.72 5.76 8.87
N LEU A 11 7.73 5.75 7.96
CA LEU A 11 6.34 5.44 8.27
C LEU A 11 6.18 3.98 8.70
N TYR A 12 6.76 3.04 7.97
CA TYR A 12 6.75 1.61 8.33
C TYR A 12 7.27 1.36 9.75
N LYS A 13 8.41 1.96 10.11
CA LYS A 13 8.97 1.83 11.46
C LYS A 13 8.06 2.43 12.55
N THR A 14 7.27 3.44 12.22
CA THR A 14 6.39 4.10 13.19
C THR A 14 5.06 3.39 13.31
N GLU A 15 4.41 3.10 12.19
CA GLU A 15 3.06 2.55 12.15
C GLU A 15 3.06 1.02 12.32
N CYS A 16 3.98 0.29 11.68
CA CYS A 16 4.03 -1.17 11.82
C CYS A 16 4.82 -1.59 13.06
N VAL A 17 6.04 -1.07 13.25
CA VAL A 17 6.93 -1.60 14.31
C VAL A 17 6.65 -1.02 15.69
N LYS A 18 6.29 0.26 15.80
CA LYS A 18 6.03 0.90 17.10
C LYS A 18 4.58 0.80 17.57
N ILE A 19 3.60 0.85 16.67
CA ILE A 19 2.17 0.79 17.06
C ILE A 19 1.68 -0.66 17.13
N ASP A 20 2.02 -1.50 16.15
CA ASP A 20 1.54 -2.89 16.07
C ASP A 20 2.46 -3.89 16.80
N GLY A 21 3.64 -3.45 17.23
CA GLY A 21 4.57 -4.25 18.02
C GLY A 21 4.21 -4.34 19.52
N PRO A 22 4.93 -5.17 20.31
CA PRO A 22 6.13 -5.92 19.93
C PRO A 22 5.84 -7.31 19.35
N PHE A 23 6.54 -7.65 18.27
CA PHE A 23 6.51 -8.98 17.64
C PHE A 23 7.48 -9.92 18.34
N ARG A 24 7.08 -11.19 18.57
CA ARG A 24 7.91 -12.19 19.27
C ARG A 24 8.67 -13.08 18.30
N THR A 25 8.18 -13.17 17.06
CA THR A 25 8.75 -14.01 16.00
C THR A 25 8.88 -13.23 14.68
N ALA A 26 9.72 -13.73 13.78
CA ALA A 26 9.84 -13.17 12.43
C ALA A 26 8.54 -13.33 11.62
N ASP A 27 7.84 -14.45 11.78
CA ASP A 27 6.56 -14.74 11.12
C ASP A 27 5.47 -13.71 11.48
N GLU A 28 5.36 -13.34 12.76
CA GLU A 28 4.45 -12.27 13.21
C GLU A 28 4.80 -10.91 12.58
N LEU A 29 6.09 -10.59 12.46
CA LEU A 29 6.54 -9.36 11.82
C LEU A 29 6.25 -9.40 10.31
N GLU A 30 6.46 -10.54 9.65
CA GLU A 30 6.17 -10.71 8.22
C GLU A 30 4.67 -10.54 7.95
N LEU A 31 3.81 -11.15 8.76
CA LEU A 31 2.36 -10.99 8.65
C LEU A 31 1.92 -9.54 8.90
N ALA A 32 2.45 -8.90 9.93
CA ALA A 32 2.16 -7.49 10.22
C ALA A 32 2.65 -6.57 9.09
N THR A 33 3.80 -6.88 8.49
CA THR A 33 4.32 -6.16 7.32
C THR A 33 3.39 -6.30 6.13
N LEU A 34 2.94 -7.52 5.81
CA LEU A 34 2.01 -7.76 4.71
C LEU A 34 0.70 -7.00 4.91
N SER A 35 0.15 -7.03 6.13
CA SER A 35 -1.06 -6.29 6.51
C SER A 35 -0.85 -4.78 6.37
N TRP A 36 0.27 -4.25 6.86
CA TRP A 36 0.61 -2.83 6.77
C TRP A 36 0.78 -2.38 5.31
N VAL A 37 1.47 -3.17 4.48
CA VAL A 37 1.64 -2.87 3.04
C VAL A 37 0.29 -2.88 2.33
N HIS A 38 -0.57 -3.86 2.60
CA HIS A 38 -1.92 -3.91 2.03
C HIS A 38 -2.74 -2.69 2.43
N TRP A 39 -2.77 -2.33 3.72
CA TRP A 39 -3.46 -1.13 4.19
C TRP A 39 -2.87 0.15 3.57
N PHE A 40 -1.54 0.25 3.48
CA PHE A 40 -0.86 1.39 2.88
C PHE A 40 -1.24 1.58 1.41
N ASN A 41 -1.32 0.49 0.65
CA ASN A 41 -1.61 0.55 -0.78
C ASN A 41 -3.11 0.71 -1.11
N GLU A 42 -4.00 0.11 -0.33
CA GLU A 42 -5.44 0.02 -0.65
C GLU A 42 -6.34 0.93 0.17
N ASN A 43 -5.89 1.39 1.34
CA ASN A 43 -6.77 2.10 2.29
C ASN A 43 -6.22 3.47 2.70
N ARG A 44 -4.90 3.68 2.60
CA ARG A 44 -4.28 4.92 3.03
C ARG A 44 -4.53 6.03 2.01
N LEU A 45 -5.42 6.94 2.36
CA LEU A 45 -5.70 8.12 1.56
C LEU A 45 -4.59 9.15 1.76
N HIS A 46 -4.00 9.58 0.66
CA HIS A 46 -2.94 10.58 0.67
C HIS A 46 -3.49 11.90 0.15
N SER A 47 -3.63 12.90 1.03
CA SER A 47 -4.10 14.24 0.63
C SER A 47 -3.21 14.89 -0.43
N SER A 48 -1.93 14.52 -0.50
CA SER A 48 -0.98 15.01 -1.51
C SER A 48 -1.26 14.50 -2.93
N ILE A 49 -2.02 13.42 -3.09
CA ILE A 49 -2.41 12.85 -4.39
C ILE A 49 -3.93 12.93 -4.61
N GLY A 50 -4.59 13.87 -3.95
CA GLY A 50 -6.03 14.12 -4.13
C GLY A 50 -6.94 13.22 -3.30
N TYR A 51 -6.47 12.71 -2.15
CA TYR A 51 -7.19 11.74 -1.33
C TYR A 51 -7.48 10.43 -2.08
N LEU A 52 -6.57 10.05 -2.96
CA LEU A 52 -6.58 8.73 -3.59
C LEU A 52 -5.63 7.81 -2.83
N THR A 53 -5.89 6.52 -2.94
CA THR A 53 -4.95 5.49 -2.50
C THR A 53 -3.79 5.36 -3.50
N PRO A 54 -2.62 4.85 -3.09
CA PRO A 54 -1.50 4.63 -4.00
C PRO A 54 -1.88 3.76 -5.20
N ILE A 55 -2.70 2.72 -4.98
CA ILE A 55 -3.16 1.83 -6.07
C ILE A 55 -4.09 2.54 -7.05
N GLU A 56 -4.98 3.42 -6.57
CA GLU A 56 -5.83 4.23 -7.46
C GLU A 56 -5.00 5.21 -8.29
N LYS A 57 -3.97 5.83 -7.69
CA LYS A 57 -3.11 6.76 -8.42
C LYS A 57 -2.23 6.05 -9.44
N GLU A 58 -1.74 4.86 -9.11
CA GLU A 58 -1.01 4.01 -10.05
C GLU A 58 -1.92 3.56 -11.20
N ASN A 59 -3.15 3.13 -10.91
CA ASN A 59 -4.14 2.77 -11.93
C ASN A 59 -4.50 3.95 -12.84
N GLU A 60 -4.67 5.15 -12.29
CA GLU A 60 -4.90 6.35 -13.09
C GLU A 60 -3.71 6.64 -14.00
N TYR A 61 -2.49 6.60 -13.46
CA TYR A 61 -1.27 6.76 -14.25
C TYR A 61 -1.22 5.74 -15.39
N TYR A 62 -1.40 4.44 -15.11
CA TYR A 62 -1.41 3.37 -16.13
C TYR A 62 -2.51 3.54 -17.18
N ARG A 63 -3.69 4.05 -16.81
CA ARG A 63 -4.77 4.37 -17.77
C ARG A 63 -4.38 5.51 -18.71
N GLU A 64 -3.65 6.51 -18.21
CA GLU A 64 -3.16 7.63 -19.03
C GLU A 64 -2.02 7.20 -19.96
N ILE A 65 -1.12 6.32 -19.50
CA ILE A 65 0.03 5.86 -20.30
C ILE A 65 -0.26 4.65 -21.19
N ASN A 66 -1.30 3.85 -20.91
CA ASN A 66 -1.66 2.67 -21.69
C ASN A 66 -3.18 2.38 -21.66
N PRO A 67 -3.97 2.92 -22.62
CA PRO A 67 -5.43 2.78 -22.64
C PRO A 67 -5.95 1.36 -22.98
N GLN A 68 -5.11 0.33 -22.95
CA GLN A 68 -5.41 -1.04 -23.38
C GLN A 68 -5.04 -2.13 -22.36
N SER A 69 -4.78 -1.80 -21.09
CA SER A 69 -4.41 -2.81 -20.09
C SER A 69 -5.17 -2.65 -18.78
N GLN A 70 -6.41 -3.12 -18.77
CA GLN A 70 -7.05 -3.61 -17.54
C GLN A 70 -7.09 -5.13 -17.61
N PRO A 71 -6.41 -5.86 -16.72
CA PRO A 71 -7.02 -6.99 -16.06
C PRO A 71 -7.95 -6.44 -14.98
N ALA A 72 -9.22 -6.86 -15.02
CA ALA A 72 -10.24 -6.43 -14.08
C ALA A 72 -9.83 -6.75 -12.63
N LEU A 73 -9.59 -5.71 -11.83
CA LEU A 73 -9.65 -5.79 -10.37
C LEU A 73 -11.14 -5.93 -9.99
N GLY A 74 -11.71 -7.11 -10.22
CA GLY A 74 -13.17 -7.27 -10.21
C GLY A 74 -13.71 -8.69 -10.18
N GLU A 75 -12.91 -9.72 -9.90
CA GLU A 75 -13.45 -11.06 -9.65
C GLU A 75 -13.26 -11.48 -8.20
N LEU A 76 -13.93 -10.74 -7.29
CA LEU A 76 -14.46 -11.32 -6.07
C LEU A 76 -15.96 -11.49 -6.25
N ALA A 77 -16.33 -12.51 -7.03
CA ALA A 77 -17.65 -13.11 -6.97
C ALA A 77 -17.47 -14.59 -6.64
N PRO A 78 -17.62 -15.02 -5.38
CA PRO A 78 -18.09 -16.35 -5.09
C PRO A 78 -19.61 -16.37 -5.00
N HIS A 79 -20.16 -17.33 -5.74
CA HIS A 79 -21.53 -17.82 -5.81
C HIS A 79 -22.15 -18.13 -4.44
#